data_AF-A0A930B4S5-F1
#
_entry.id   AF-A0A930B4S5-F1
#
_cell.length_a   1.000
_cell.length_b   1.000
_cell.length_c   1.000
_cell.angle_alpha   90.00
_cell.angle_beta   90.00
_cell.angle_gamma   90.00
#
_symmetry.space_group_name_H-M   'P 1'
#
loop_
_entity.id
_entity.type
_entity.pdbx_description
1 polymer ?
#
loop_
_entity_poly.entity_id
_entity_poly.type
_entity_poly.pdbx_seq_one_letter_code
_entity_poly.pdbx_strand_id
1 'polypeptide(L)'
;MMDILKNETIKNAAAVLWHKFLLAETVNDIILSEIKDRLYLQNVDEDWLMSPETSPRDTFMARVTDLAFGDVVEEAVTSLYENKEALLPYSDLTEAKDPSRLYDLMMETAMGQLTCQDRSTVKKNPYYERIHISSDKENCIALTTADYLPYEFFQTFHRYKKENPFLYGEAGFFKERMTFPVILENNRVWMSVVPSEIRSMEKDIEAAKGKVITYGLGLGYYAFMASEKEEVESVTVVEMNRDVISLFKRNILPQFPNKEKIRIIEADAFAFIEKQEDGSYDTAFSDFWSGVDDGLDLYLRFMAKTARFAKTKHSYWIETCFMEYFFRPVLIRVLMEQITGKKIIMPEVSGRIRKVQNRFETYLKTKNDRITSPEELTLLFTNESMISLMRDFAVKDPMQP
;
A
#
# COMPACT_ATOMS: atom_id res chain seq x y z
N MET A 1 0.09 19.01 -22.32
CA MET A 1 0.68 18.91 -20.97
C MET A 1 -0.19 19.78 -20.12
N MET A 2 -0.63 19.32 -18.95
CA MET A 2 -1.55 20.09 -18.12
C MET A 2 -1.04 21.52 -17.99
N ASP A 3 -1.84 22.50 -18.43
CA ASP A 3 -1.46 23.90 -18.40
C ASP A 3 -1.65 24.44 -16.98
N ILE A 4 -0.64 25.08 -16.40
CA ILE A 4 -0.69 25.57 -15.02
C ILE A 4 -0.64 27.09 -15.05
N LEU A 5 -1.67 27.73 -14.49
CA LEU A 5 -1.68 29.18 -14.30
C LEU A 5 -0.58 29.56 -13.29
N LYS A 6 0.48 30.25 -13.75
CA LYS A 6 1.66 30.57 -12.93
C LYS A 6 1.50 31.87 -12.13
N ASN A 7 0.36 32.06 -11.47
CA ASN A 7 0.18 33.19 -10.54
C ASN A 7 0.79 32.88 -9.17
N GLU A 8 0.94 33.91 -8.34
CA GLU A 8 1.61 33.79 -7.04
C GLU A 8 0.88 32.85 -6.07
N THR A 9 -0.45 32.83 -6.13
CA THR A 9 -1.29 31.95 -5.31
C THR A 9 -1.02 30.46 -5.61
N ILE A 10 -0.94 30.09 -6.89
CA ILE A 10 -0.67 28.70 -7.32
C ILE A 10 0.78 28.31 -7.01
N LYS A 11 1.75 29.21 -7.23
CA LYS A 11 3.14 28.96 -6.85
C LYS A 11 3.27 28.66 -5.35
N ASN A 12 2.61 29.46 -4.50
CA ASN A 12 2.62 29.25 -3.05
C ASN A 12 1.97 27.92 -2.67
N ALA A 13 0.84 27.57 -3.28
CA ALA A 13 0.18 26.28 -3.05
C ALA A 13 1.07 25.09 -3.48
N ALA A 14 1.76 25.20 -4.61
CA ALA A 14 2.69 24.19 -5.10
C ALA A 14 3.92 24.04 -4.20
N ALA A 15 4.47 25.14 -3.70
CA ALA A 15 5.56 25.10 -2.72
C ALA A 15 5.15 24.38 -1.43
N VAL A 16 3.93 24.62 -0.94
CA VAL A 16 3.38 23.89 0.22
C VAL A 16 3.25 22.39 -0.07
N LEU A 17 2.74 22.00 -1.25
CA LEU A 17 2.66 20.59 -1.65
C LEU A 17 4.05 19.95 -1.79
N TRP A 18 5.03 20.68 -2.32
CA TRP A 18 6.41 20.24 -2.45
C TRP A 18 7.03 19.94 -1.08
N HIS A 19 6.92 20.86 -0.12
CA HIS A 19 7.39 20.61 1.24
C HIS A 19 6.69 19.43 1.91
N LYS A 20 5.39 19.26 1.70
CA LYS A 20 4.64 18.10 2.21
C LYS A 20 5.12 16.79 1.62
N PHE A 21 5.39 16.77 0.32
CA PHE A 21 5.94 15.63 -0.39
C PHE A 21 7.33 15.26 0.13
N LEU A 22 8.26 16.22 0.17
CA LEU A 22 9.62 15.94 0.64
C LEU A 22 9.63 15.44 2.09
N LEU A 23 8.83 16.05 2.96
CA LEU A 23 8.70 15.58 4.35
C LEU A 23 8.15 14.15 4.40
N ALA A 24 7.09 13.88 3.65
CA ALA A 24 6.45 12.57 3.64
C ALA A 24 7.39 11.51 3.10
N GLU A 25 8.04 11.73 1.96
CA GLU A 25 8.98 10.77 1.37
C GLU A 25 10.14 10.46 2.33
N THR A 26 10.74 11.48 2.97
CA THR A 26 11.81 11.23 3.95
C THR A 26 11.32 10.38 5.13
N VAL A 27 10.14 10.67 5.68
CA VAL A 27 9.59 9.90 6.80
C VAL A 27 9.14 8.50 6.38
N ASN A 28 8.54 8.37 5.19
CA ASN A 28 8.15 7.09 4.62
C ASN A 28 9.39 6.19 4.44
N ASP A 29 10.48 6.74 3.90
CA ASP A 29 11.73 6.01 3.68
C ASP A 29 12.37 5.56 4.99
N ILE A 30 12.40 6.41 6.03
CA ILE A 30 12.88 6.03 7.37
C ILE A 30 12.05 4.85 7.91
N ILE A 31 10.72 5.00 7.96
CA ILE A 31 9.85 3.98 8.53
C ILE A 31 9.97 2.64 7.77
N LEU A 32 9.91 2.68 6.44
CA LEU A 32 9.91 1.48 5.62
C LEU A 32 11.28 0.80 5.56
N SER A 33 12.38 1.56 5.65
CA SER A 33 13.73 1.00 5.72
C SER A 33 13.95 0.27 7.03
N GLU A 34 13.58 0.87 8.16
CA GLU A 34 13.69 0.22 9.48
C GLU A 34 12.84 -1.07 9.55
N ILE A 35 11.61 -1.04 9.02
CA ILE A 35 10.78 -2.26 8.95
C ILE A 35 11.42 -3.34 8.08
N LYS A 36 11.99 -2.96 6.94
CA LYS A 36 12.68 -3.89 6.03
C LYS A 36 13.87 -4.55 6.72
N ASP A 37 14.56 -3.81 7.59
CA ASP A 37 15.66 -4.29 8.42
C ASP A 37 15.20 -4.99 9.71
N ARG A 38 13.90 -5.28 9.80
CA ARG A 38 13.24 -6.04 10.87
C ARG A 38 13.31 -5.32 12.21
N LEU A 39 13.08 -4.01 12.23
CA LEU A 39 13.05 -3.18 13.43
C LEU A 39 12.19 -3.82 14.53
N TYR A 40 12.80 -3.99 15.69
CA TYR A 40 12.13 -4.42 16.91
C TYR A 40 12.81 -3.83 18.14
N LEU A 41 12.01 -3.46 19.14
CA LEU A 41 12.55 -2.91 20.39
C LEU A 41 12.94 -4.04 21.34
N GLN A 42 14.23 -4.13 21.66
CA GLN A 42 14.75 -5.11 22.64
C GLN A 42 14.73 -4.54 24.05
N ASN A 43 14.46 -5.39 25.05
CA ASN A 43 14.56 -5.06 26.47
C ASN A 43 13.79 -3.78 26.86
N VAL A 44 12.61 -3.58 26.28
CA VAL A 44 11.75 -2.42 26.58
C VAL A 44 11.43 -2.40 28.08
N ASP A 45 11.84 -1.32 28.75
CA ASP A 45 11.42 -1.03 30.12
C ASP A 45 9.95 -0.60 30.09
N GLU A 46 9.04 -1.55 30.32
CA GLU A 46 7.60 -1.28 30.28
C GLU A 46 7.15 -0.33 31.39
N ASP A 47 7.83 -0.29 32.54
CA ASP A 47 7.50 0.63 33.63
C ASP A 47 7.82 2.07 33.24
N TRP A 48 8.98 2.29 32.61
CA TRP A 48 9.30 3.59 32.01
C TRP A 48 8.35 3.94 30.87
N LEU A 49 8.08 2.99 29.96
CA LEU A 49 7.25 3.25 28.78
C LEU A 49 5.81 3.63 29.18
N MET A 50 5.30 3.06 30.27
CA MET A 50 3.96 3.29 30.82
C MET A 50 3.94 4.34 31.95
N SER A 51 5.06 5.02 32.22
CA SER A 51 5.12 6.07 33.24
C SER A 51 4.16 7.23 32.92
N PRO A 52 3.60 7.93 33.94
CA PRO A 52 2.62 8.99 33.74
C PRO A 52 3.07 10.04 32.71
N GLU A 53 2.15 10.46 31.86
CA GLU A 53 2.42 11.48 30.84
C GLU A 53 2.55 12.86 31.49
N THR A 54 3.73 13.46 31.38
CA THR A 54 4.02 14.80 31.93
C THR A 54 3.96 15.89 30.85
N SER A 55 4.07 15.50 29.58
CA SER A 55 4.01 16.39 28.42
C SER A 55 3.61 15.61 27.16
N PRO A 56 3.22 16.29 26.06
CA PRO A 56 2.99 15.64 24.77
C PRO A 56 4.21 14.89 24.20
N ARG A 57 5.43 15.21 24.68
CA ARG A 57 6.68 14.54 24.28
C ARG A 57 6.95 13.27 25.08
N ASP A 58 6.19 13.02 26.15
CA ASP A 58 6.38 11.88 27.06
C ASP A 58 5.22 10.88 27.01
N THR A 59 4.39 10.92 25.97
CA THR A 59 3.32 9.94 25.78
C THR A 59 3.92 8.55 25.49
N PHE A 60 3.13 7.50 25.71
CA PHE A 60 3.53 6.14 25.34
C PHE A 60 4.02 6.05 23.88
N MET A 61 3.29 6.66 22.94
CA MET A 61 3.66 6.64 21.52
C MET A 61 4.89 7.51 21.23
N ALA A 62 5.07 8.64 21.92
CA ALA A 62 6.26 9.47 21.76
C ALA A 62 7.52 8.70 22.16
N ARG A 63 7.50 8.03 23.33
CA ARG A 63 8.61 7.19 23.80
C ARG A 63 8.91 6.01 22.87
N VAL A 64 7.88 5.33 22.36
CA VAL A 64 8.06 4.26 21.35
C VAL A 64 8.68 4.81 20.07
N THR A 65 8.21 5.97 19.59
CA THR A 65 8.74 6.60 18.37
C THR A 65 10.20 6.99 18.54
N ASP A 66 10.56 7.55 19.70
CA ASP A 66 11.93 7.94 20.04
C ASP A 66 12.88 6.73 20.05
N LEU A 67 12.49 5.66 20.75
CA LEU A 67 13.27 4.40 20.76
C LEU A 67 13.40 3.76 19.37
N ALA A 68 12.40 3.91 18.52
CA ALA A 68 12.36 3.27 17.21
C ALA A 68 13.08 4.05 16.12
N PHE A 69 13.04 5.40 16.17
CA PHE A 69 13.42 6.24 15.04
C PHE A 69 14.29 7.45 15.42
N GLY A 70 14.49 7.75 16.71
CA GLY A 70 15.18 8.96 17.16
C GLY A 70 16.56 9.14 16.54
N ASP A 71 17.42 8.13 16.69
CA ASP A 71 18.79 8.14 16.14
C ASP A 71 18.80 8.30 14.61
N VAL A 72 17.92 7.58 13.91
CA VAL A 72 17.82 7.60 12.44
C VAL A 72 17.31 8.95 11.93
N VAL A 73 16.34 9.56 12.63
CA VAL A 73 15.84 10.89 12.30
C VAL A 73 16.90 11.95 12.59
N GLU A 74 17.66 11.84 13.68
CA GLU A 74 18.78 12.74 13.97
C GLU A 74 19.87 12.67 12.88
N GLU A 75 20.25 11.47 12.45
CA GLU A 75 21.20 11.26 11.36
C GLU A 75 20.67 11.82 10.03
N ALA A 76 19.40 11.59 9.71
CA ALA A 76 18.75 12.10 8.50
C ALA A 76 18.72 13.63 8.49
N VAL A 77 18.34 14.27 9.61
CA VAL A 77 18.36 15.73 9.74
C VAL A 77 19.77 16.26 9.56
N THR A 78 20.75 15.70 10.29
CA THR A 78 22.16 16.12 10.17
C THR A 78 22.65 16.04 8.73
N SER A 79 22.39 14.92 8.06
CA SER A 79 22.75 14.69 6.66
C SER A 79 22.11 15.72 5.72
N LEU A 80 20.84 16.08 5.92
CA LEU A 80 20.15 17.08 5.09
C LEU A 80 20.78 18.47 5.19
N TYR A 81 21.36 18.86 6.34
CA TYR A 81 22.03 20.15 6.49
C TYR A 81 23.48 20.14 6.02
N GLU A 82 24.19 19.03 6.21
CA GLU A 82 25.62 18.90 5.87
C GLU A 82 25.85 18.56 4.38
N ASN A 83 24.94 17.78 3.76
CA ASN A 83 25.10 17.23 2.41
C ASN A 83 24.04 17.75 1.42
N LYS A 84 23.70 19.04 1.50
CA LYS A 84 22.58 19.65 0.75
C LYS A 84 22.56 19.30 -0.73
N GLU A 85 23.66 19.55 -1.45
CA GLU A 85 23.70 19.32 -2.90
C GLU A 85 23.51 17.85 -3.29
N ALA A 86 24.02 16.92 -2.48
CA ALA A 86 23.92 15.49 -2.73
C ALA A 86 22.52 14.94 -2.43
N LEU A 87 21.79 15.58 -1.53
CA LEU A 87 20.45 15.17 -1.08
C LEU A 87 19.32 15.97 -1.72
N LEU A 88 19.59 16.75 -2.77
CA LEU A 88 18.53 17.31 -3.58
C LEU A 88 17.64 16.18 -4.15
N PRO A 89 16.31 16.32 -4.09
CA PRO A 89 15.56 17.51 -3.68
C PRO A 89 15.21 17.58 -2.19
N TYR A 90 15.44 16.53 -1.40
CA TYR A 90 15.03 16.45 0.01
C TYR A 90 15.63 17.55 0.89
N SER A 91 16.85 18.01 0.58
CA SER A 91 17.48 19.12 1.29
C SER A 91 16.73 20.45 1.21
N ASP A 92 15.77 20.61 0.28
CA ASP A 92 14.90 21.80 0.23
C ASP A 92 14.08 21.95 1.53
N LEU A 93 13.87 20.87 2.30
CA LEU A 93 13.28 20.93 3.65
C LEU A 93 14.06 21.84 4.60
N THR A 94 15.37 21.99 4.39
CA THR A 94 16.25 22.82 5.24
C THR A 94 16.13 24.31 4.98
N GLU A 95 15.47 24.74 3.90
CA GLU A 95 15.31 26.17 3.59
C GLU A 95 14.32 26.87 4.52
N ALA A 96 13.33 26.12 5.04
CA ALA A 96 12.21 26.66 5.80
C ALA A 96 12.31 26.44 7.32
N LYS A 97 13.28 25.66 7.79
CA LYS A 97 13.38 25.22 9.19
C LYS A 97 14.83 25.27 9.68
N ASP A 98 15.00 25.34 11.00
CA ASP A 98 16.27 25.02 11.66
C ASP A 98 16.33 23.51 11.98
N PRO A 99 17.52 22.94 12.27
CA PRO A 99 17.67 21.51 12.49
C PRO A 99 16.75 20.95 13.58
N SER A 100 16.64 21.63 14.73
CA SER A 100 15.78 21.18 15.83
C SER A 100 14.30 21.18 15.45
N ARG A 101 13.83 22.19 14.73
CA ARG A 101 12.44 22.22 14.22
C ARG A 101 12.16 21.19 13.13
N LEU A 102 13.17 20.79 12.36
CA LEU A 102 13.01 19.74 11.36
C LEU A 102 12.95 18.36 12.04
N TYR A 103 13.81 18.12 13.03
CA TYR A 103 13.77 16.92 13.88
C TYR A 103 12.39 16.76 14.53
N ASP A 104 11.92 17.78 15.26
CA ASP A 104 10.61 17.74 15.93
C ASP A 104 9.47 17.42 14.94
N LEU A 105 9.50 18.04 13.75
CA LEU A 105 8.51 17.80 12.70
C LEU A 105 8.55 16.36 12.18
N MET A 106 9.75 15.81 11.93
CA MET A 106 9.91 14.45 11.43
C MET A 106 9.45 13.44 12.47
N MET A 107 9.82 13.63 13.75
CA MET A 107 9.37 12.79 14.87
C MET A 107 7.86 12.85 15.06
N GLU A 108 7.25 14.03 15.02
CA GLU A 108 5.79 14.18 15.08
C GLU A 108 5.09 13.48 13.92
N THR A 109 5.66 13.62 12.71
CA THR A 109 5.11 12.99 11.49
C THR A 109 5.21 11.46 11.57
N ALA A 110 6.37 10.94 12.00
CA ALA A 110 6.63 9.53 12.18
C ALA A 110 5.70 8.93 13.25
N MET A 111 5.59 9.55 14.42
CA MET A 111 4.66 9.15 15.48
C MET A 111 3.22 9.07 14.97
N GLY A 112 2.80 10.03 14.13
CA GLY A 112 1.48 10.04 13.48
C GLY A 112 1.26 8.94 12.43
N GLN A 113 2.29 8.16 12.08
CA GLN A 113 2.20 6.97 11.23
C GLN A 113 2.20 5.65 12.01
N LEU A 114 2.43 5.69 13.33
CA LEU A 114 2.55 4.49 14.15
C LEU A 114 1.21 4.10 14.78
N THR A 115 0.93 2.80 14.83
CA THR A 115 -0.22 2.24 15.53
C THR A 115 0.21 1.10 16.45
N CYS A 116 -0.02 1.25 17.76
CA CYS A 116 0.00 0.11 18.67
C CYS A 116 -1.26 -0.74 18.45
N GLN A 117 -1.09 -1.96 17.95
CA GLN A 117 -2.19 -2.85 17.58
C GLN A 117 -2.60 -3.72 18.77
N ASP A 118 -3.91 -3.93 18.92
CA ASP A 118 -4.44 -4.89 19.87
C ASP A 118 -4.65 -6.25 19.19
N ARG A 119 -3.91 -7.27 19.63
CA ARG A 119 -4.04 -8.64 19.12
C ARG A 119 -5.45 -9.21 19.30
N SER A 120 -6.18 -8.78 20.34
CA SER A 120 -7.53 -9.27 20.62
C SER A 120 -8.51 -8.83 19.53
N THR A 121 -8.30 -7.63 18.98
CA THR A 121 -9.11 -7.09 17.88
C THR A 121 -8.89 -7.87 16.59
N VAL A 122 -7.63 -8.24 16.28
CA VAL A 122 -7.33 -9.06 15.09
C VAL A 122 -7.93 -10.46 15.21
N LYS A 123 -7.84 -11.08 16.40
CA LYS A 123 -8.36 -12.43 16.64
C LYS A 123 -9.88 -12.55 16.58
N LYS A 124 -10.62 -11.43 16.74
CA LYS A 124 -12.07 -11.37 16.53
C LYS A 124 -12.49 -11.34 15.07
N ASN A 125 -11.54 -11.26 14.13
CA ASN A 125 -11.88 -11.38 12.72
C ASN A 125 -12.48 -12.78 12.45
N PRO A 126 -13.64 -12.89 11.77
CA PRO A 126 -14.31 -14.18 11.56
C PRO A 126 -13.42 -15.26 10.92
N TYR A 127 -12.46 -14.86 10.07
CA TYR A 127 -11.49 -15.80 9.50
C TYR A 127 -10.56 -16.38 10.58
N TYR A 128 -10.08 -15.55 11.51
CA TYR A 128 -9.22 -16.00 12.61
C TYR A 128 -9.96 -16.87 13.62
N GLU A 129 -11.24 -16.59 13.87
CA GLU A 129 -12.06 -17.41 14.78
C GLU A 129 -12.38 -18.78 14.17
N ARG A 130 -12.52 -18.85 12.85
CA ARG A 130 -12.99 -20.05 12.15
C ARG A 130 -11.86 -20.92 11.62
N ILE A 131 -10.84 -20.32 11.01
CA ILE A 131 -9.82 -21.04 10.25
C ILE A 131 -8.63 -21.38 11.14
N HIS A 132 -8.45 -22.67 11.38
CA HIS A 132 -7.35 -23.22 12.16
C HIS A 132 -6.35 -23.87 11.21
N ILE A 133 -5.11 -23.39 11.21
CA ILE A 133 -4.06 -23.91 10.34
C ILE A 133 -3.33 -25.06 11.03
N SER A 134 -3.38 -26.24 10.41
CA SER A 134 -2.45 -27.34 10.67
C SER A 134 -1.36 -27.30 9.62
N SER A 135 -0.09 -27.46 10.04
CA SER A 135 1.03 -27.46 9.11
C SER A 135 0.90 -28.58 8.09
N ASP A 136 0.93 -28.24 6.81
CA ASP A 136 0.83 -29.16 5.68
C ASP A 136 1.68 -28.62 4.52
N LYS A 137 2.03 -29.49 3.57
CA LYS A 137 2.94 -29.15 2.48
C LYS A 137 2.58 -29.90 1.21
N GLU A 138 2.74 -29.22 0.09
CA GLU A 138 2.63 -29.78 -1.26
C GLU A 138 3.81 -29.21 -2.07
N ASN A 139 4.72 -30.08 -2.52
CA ASN A 139 5.97 -29.70 -3.21
C ASN A 139 6.76 -28.58 -2.51
N CYS A 140 6.90 -27.39 -3.11
CA CYS A 140 7.61 -26.25 -2.55
C CYS A 140 6.71 -25.33 -1.72
N ILE A 141 5.41 -25.58 -1.67
CA ILE A 141 4.40 -24.76 -0.98
C ILE A 141 4.06 -25.39 0.37
N ALA A 142 4.21 -24.63 1.44
CA ALA A 142 3.86 -25.06 2.81
C ALA A 142 2.82 -24.12 3.42
N LEU A 143 1.75 -24.70 3.96
CA LEU A 143 0.75 -24.00 4.75
C LEU A 143 1.15 -24.12 6.23
N THR A 144 1.33 -23.00 6.93
CA THR A 144 1.72 -22.99 8.35
C THR A 144 1.35 -21.67 9.03
N THR A 145 1.95 -21.38 10.19
CA THR A 145 1.82 -20.11 10.91
C THR A 145 3.18 -19.45 11.07
N ALA A 146 3.21 -18.11 11.07
CA ALA A 146 4.35 -17.29 11.49
C ALA A 146 3.92 -16.36 12.63
N ASP A 147 4.85 -15.56 13.17
CA ASP A 147 4.59 -14.61 14.24
C ASP A 147 5.29 -13.26 14.08
N TYR A 148 4.70 -12.25 14.71
CA TYR A 148 5.36 -10.99 15.07
C TYR A 148 5.73 -11.04 16.55
N LEU A 149 6.97 -10.68 16.85
CA LEU A 149 7.45 -10.55 18.23
C LEU A 149 6.85 -9.30 18.90
N PRO A 150 6.81 -9.26 20.25
CA PRO A 150 6.52 -8.02 20.97
C PRO A 150 7.43 -6.88 20.48
N TYR A 151 6.83 -5.73 20.18
CA TYR A 151 7.48 -4.53 19.66
C TYR A 151 8.28 -4.73 18.35
N GLU A 152 8.00 -5.79 17.59
CA GLU A 152 8.42 -5.89 16.18
C GLU A 152 7.51 -5.01 15.34
N PHE A 153 8.13 -4.10 14.56
CA PHE A 153 7.42 -3.21 13.66
C PHE A 153 7.16 -3.91 12.33
N PHE A 154 5.95 -3.71 11.80
CA PHE A 154 5.54 -4.21 10.51
C PHE A 154 4.78 -3.13 9.75
N GLN A 155 4.87 -3.16 8.42
CA GLN A 155 4.14 -2.23 7.57
C GLN A 155 2.63 -2.50 7.68
N THR A 156 1.85 -1.44 7.91
CA THR A 156 0.38 -1.51 7.88
C THR A 156 -0.16 -0.98 6.56
N PHE A 157 -1.42 -1.29 6.26
CA PHE A 157 -2.09 -0.68 5.12
C PHE A 157 -2.45 0.78 5.42
N HIS A 158 -1.93 1.70 4.60
CA HIS A 158 -2.02 3.13 4.84
C HIS A 158 -3.44 3.68 4.69
N ARG A 159 -3.75 4.71 5.45
CA ARG A 159 -5.00 5.47 5.30
C ARG A 159 -4.70 6.80 4.63
N TYR A 160 -5.51 7.15 3.64
CA TYR A 160 -5.38 8.46 2.97
C TYR A 160 -5.55 9.60 3.99
N LYS A 161 -4.53 10.46 4.09
CA LYS A 161 -4.52 11.65 4.95
C LYS A 161 -4.73 12.89 4.09
N LYS A 162 -5.86 13.57 4.27
CA LYS A 162 -6.19 14.76 3.47
C LYS A 162 -5.19 15.89 3.74
N GLU A 163 -4.64 15.94 4.95
CA GLU A 163 -3.70 16.94 5.43
C GLU A 163 -2.35 16.82 4.69
N ASN A 164 -1.89 15.60 4.44
CA ASN A 164 -0.72 15.32 3.61
C ASN A 164 -0.95 14.00 2.83
N PRO A 165 -1.30 14.09 1.54
CA PRO A 165 -1.66 12.90 0.77
C PRO A 165 -0.46 11.96 0.59
N PHE A 166 0.78 12.47 0.62
CA PHE A 166 2.00 11.73 0.32
C PHE A 166 2.45 10.79 1.46
N LEU A 167 1.79 10.81 2.63
CA LEU A 167 2.10 9.92 3.74
C LEU A 167 1.47 8.54 3.50
N TYR A 168 2.32 7.54 3.27
CA TYR A 168 1.90 6.16 3.04
C TYR A 168 2.69 5.14 3.87
N GLY A 169 3.81 5.54 4.47
CA GLY A 169 4.63 4.68 5.32
C GLY A 169 4.01 4.57 6.71
N GLU A 170 3.00 3.73 6.86
CA GLU A 170 2.40 3.43 8.17
C GLU A 170 2.97 2.13 8.75
N ALA A 171 3.22 2.13 10.06
CA ALA A 171 3.74 0.99 10.78
C ALA A 171 2.86 0.62 11.98
N GLY A 172 2.75 -0.67 12.21
CA GLY A 172 2.11 -1.25 13.38
C GLY A 172 3.12 -2.04 14.21
N PHE A 173 2.83 -2.19 15.50
CA PHE A 173 3.51 -3.14 16.37
C PHE A 173 2.52 -3.70 17.39
N PHE A 174 2.84 -4.84 17.99
CA PHE A 174 2.06 -5.42 19.09
C PHE A 174 2.86 -5.36 20.39
N LYS A 175 2.20 -5.14 21.54
CA LYS A 175 2.85 -5.31 22.86
C LYS A 175 3.12 -6.78 23.21
N GLU A 176 2.40 -7.70 22.56
CA GLU A 176 2.47 -9.13 22.82
C GLU A 176 2.67 -9.88 21.50
N ARG A 177 3.24 -11.09 21.57
CA ARG A 177 3.41 -11.94 20.39
C ARG A 177 2.07 -12.20 19.69
N MET A 178 2.06 -12.03 18.37
CA MET A 178 0.89 -12.29 17.51
C MET A 178 1.23 -13.32 16.45
N THR A 179 0.48 -14.42 16.39
CA THR A 179 0.62 -15.47 15.36
C THR A 179 -0.40 -15.28 14.24
N PHE A 180 -0.02 -15.61 13.01
CA PHE A 180 -0.86 -15.47 11.83
C PHE A 180 -0.62 -16.58 10.81
N PRO A 181 -1.63 -16.95 10.00
CA PRO A 181 -1.49 -17.98 8.99
C PRO A 181 -0.65 -17.48 7.82
N VAL A 182 0.18 -18.36 7.26
CA VAL A 182 1.05 -18.09 6.12
C VAL A 182 1.09 -19.25 5.14
N ILE A 183 1.32 -18.92 3.87
CA ILE A 183 1.85 -19.84 2.87
C ILE A 183 3.31 -19.49 2.66
N LEU A 184 4.18 -20.49 2.75
CA LEU A 184 5.58 -20.39 2.41
C LEU A 184 5.82 -21.00 1.03
N GLU A 185 6.59 -20.32 0.18
CA GLU A 185 7.20 -20.91 -1.00
C GLU A 185 8.70 -21.03 -0.76
N ASN A 186 9.26 -22.23 -0.89
CA ASN A 186 10.68 -22.48 -0.63
C ASN A 186 11.17 -21.94 0.73
N ASN A 187 10.34 -22.14 1.78
CA ASN A 187 10.55 -21.65 3.15
C ASN A 187 10.59 -20.12 3.32
N ARG A 188 10.17 -19.35 2.33
CA ARG A 188 9.97 -17.90 2.44
C ARG A 188 8.49 -17.59 2.48
N VAL A 189 8.09 -16.65 3.34
CA VAL A 189 6.69 -16.17 3.36
C VAL A 189 6.34 -15.65 1.98
N TRP A 190 5.33 -16.23 1.38
CA TRP A 190 4.80 -15.82 0.09
C TRP A 190 3.46 -15.10 0.27
N MET A 191 2.57 -15.63 1.12
CA MET A 191 1.27 -15.04 1.41
C MET A 191 0.98 -15.14 2.91
N SER A 192 0.21 -14.20 3.45
CA SER A 192 -0.17 -14.19 4.87
C SER A 192 -1.55 -13.57 5.07
N VAL A 193 -2.19 -13.82 6.22
CA VAL A 193 -3.38 -13.04 6.64
C VAL A 193 -2.99 -12.20 7.84
N VAL A 194 -2.26 -11.12 7.62
CA VAL A 194 -1.83 -10.17 8.66
C VAL A 194 -2.78 -8.98 8.74
N PRO A 195 -2.68 -8.10 9.76
CA PRO A 195 -3.56 -6.94 9.88
C PRO A 195 -3.56 -5.99 8.67
N SER A 196 -2.43 -5.84 7.96
CA SER A 196 -2.37 -5.02 6.74
C SER A 196 -3.23 -5.62 5.63
N GLU A 197 -3.12 -6.93 5.38
CA GLU A 197 -3.92 -7.67 4.40
C GLU A 197 -5.42 -7.54 4.70
N ILE A 198 -5.83 -7.77 5.95
CA ILE A 198 -7.22 -7.59 6.41
C ILE A 198 -7.73 -6.20 6.06
N ARG A 199 -6.98 -5.15 6.44
CA ARG A 199 -7.37 -3.76 6.23
C ARG A 199 -7.41 -3.39 4.74
N SER A 200 -6.48 -3.90 3.95
CA SER A 200 -6.39 -3.58 2.52
C SER A 200 -7.63 -4.03 1.74
N MET A 201 -8.28 -5.10 2.19
CA MET A 201 -9.44 -5.70 1.52
C MET A 201 -10.79 -5.24 2.08
N GLU A 202 -10.83 -4.48 3.19
CA GLU A 202 -12.08 -4.11 3.89
C GLU A 202 -13.14 -3.52 2.96
N LYS A 203 -12.76 -2.52 2.15
CA LYS A 203 -13.69 -1.85 1.21
C LYS A 203 -14.14 -2.76 0.08
N ASP A 204 -13.27 -3.63 -0.40
CA ASP A 204 -13.57 -4.56 -1.49
C ASP A 204 -14.50 -5.69 -1.04
N ILE A 205 -14.35 -6.13 0.22
CA ILE A 205 -15.26 -7.08 0.87
C ILE A 205 -16.61 -6.42 1.14
N GLU A 206 -16.63 -5.16 1.61
CA GLU A 206 -17.87 -4.40 1.81
C GLU A 206 -18.65 -4.26 0.49
N ALA A 207 -17.95 -4.01 -0.62
CA ALA A 207 -18.55 -3.88 -1.96
C ALA A 207 -18.96 -5.23 -2.61
N ALA A 208 -18.53 -6.37 -2.06
CA ALA A 208 -18.83 -7.69 -2.61
C ALA A 208 -20.32 -8.04 -2.53
N LYS A 209 -20.93 -8.36 -3.69
CA LYS A 209 -22.33 -8.78 -3.80
C LYS A 209 -22.58 -9.54 -5.10
N GLY A 210 -23.69 -10.28 -5.16
CA GLY A 210 -24.11 -11.05 -6.33
C GLY A 210 -23.14 -12.21 -6.63
N LYS A 211 -22.84 -12.41 -7.92
CA LYS A 211 -21.84 -13.38 -8.36
C LYS A 211 -20.46 -12.73 -8.29
N VAL A 212 -19.68 -13.14 -7.30
CA VAL A 212 -18.34 -12.60 -7.04
C VAL A 212 -17.29 -13.46 -7.75
N ILE A 213 -16.28 -12.82 -8.33
CA ILE A 213 -15.05 -13.47 -8.79
C ILE A 213 -13.84 -12.84 -8.10
N THR A 214 -12.86 -13.67 -7.72
CA THR A 214 -11.54 -13.22 -7.28
C THR A 214 -10.45 -13.85 -8.13
N TYR A 215 -9.45 -13.05 -8.51
CA TYR A 215 -8.24 -13.49 -9.21
C TYR A 215 -7.10 -13.58 -8.21
N GLY A 216 -6.65 -14.80 -7.93
CA GLY A 216 -5.78 -15.12 -6.81
C GLY A 216 -6.58 -15.75 -5.65
N LEU A 217 -6.10 -16.90 -5.17
CA LEU A 217 -6.70 -17.61 -4.04
C LEU A 217 -6.10 -17.16 -2.71
N GLY A 218 -4.78 -17.03 -2.64
CA GLY A 218 -4.07 -16.77 -1.39
C GLY A 218 -4.37 -17.84 -0.33
N LEU A 219 -4.60 -17.39 0.90
CA LEU A 219 -5.16 -18.22 1.98
C LEU A 219 -6.70 -18.30 1.92
N GLY A 220 -7.34 -17.67 0.94
CA GLY A 220 -8.79 -17.64 0.79
C GLY A 220 -9.51 -16.65 1.70
N TYR A 221 -8.80 -15.64 2.23
CA TYR A 221 -9.37 -14.63 3.12
C TYR A 221 -10.52 -13.84 2.46
N TYR A 222 -10.29 -13.24 1.29
CA TYR A 222 -11.34 -12.54 0.55
C TYR A 222 -12.52 -13.47 0.22
N ALA A 223 -12.23 -14.68 -0.26
CA ALA A 223 -13.26 -15.66 -0.62
C ALA A 223 -14.11 -16.09 0.58
N PHE A 224 -13.49 -16.28 1.76
CA PHE A 224 -14.17 -16.54 3.01
C PHE A 224 -15.10 -15.38 3.36
N MET A 225 -14.55 -14.17 3.49
CA MET A 225 -15.29 -12.99 3.94
C MET A 225 -16.44 -12.65 2.98
N ALA A 226 -16.23 -12.77 1.67
CA ALA A 226 -17.29 -12.58 0.68
C ALA A 226 -18.39 -13.66 0.78
N SER A 227 -18.03 -14.92 1.01
CA SER A 227 -19.02 -16.01 1.10
C SER A 227 -19.95 -15.92 2.31
N GLU A 228 -19.49 -15.30 3.40
CA GLU A 228 -20.30 -15.08 4.61
C GLU A 228 -21.42 -14.03 4.40
N LYS A 229 -21.34 -13.22 3.35
CA LYS A 229 -22.33 -12.17 3.08
C LYS A 229 -23.60 -12.75 2.48
N GLU A 230 -24.75 -12.32 2.98
CA GLU A 230 -26.06 -12.75 2.48
C GLU A 230 -26.29 -12.29 1.04
N GLU A 231 -25.83 -11.08 0.69
CA GLU A 231 -25.95 -10.53 -0.65
C GLU A 231 -25.05 -11.19 -1.70
N VAL A 232 -24.14 -12.09 -1.29
CA VAL A 232 -23.27 -12.85 -2.20
C VAL A 232 -23.88 -14.21 -2.52
N GLU A 233 -24.17 -14.43 -3.81
CA GLU A 233 -24.76 -15.66 -4.35
C GLU A 233 -23.71 -16.76 -4.50
N SER A 234 -22.53 -16.42 -5.04
CA SER A 234 -21.42 -17.35 -5.24
C SER A 234 -20.10 -16.61 -5.33
N VAL A 235 -19.01 -17.31 -5.02
CA VAL A 235 -17.64 -16.81 -5.14
C VAL A 235 -16.86 -17.76 -6.04
N THR A 236 -16.43 -17.27 -7.21
CA THR A 236 -15.49 -17.98 -8.09
C THR A 236 -14.08 -17.51 -7.80
N VAL A 237 -13.16 -18.43 -7.56
CA VAL A 237 -11.74 -18.16 -7.36
C VAL A 237 -10.97 -18.68 -8.56
N VAL A 238 -10.22 -17.81 -9.24
CA VAL A 238 -9.29 -18.16 -10.31
C VAL A 238 -7.89 -18.21 -9.73
N GLU A 239 -7.26 -19.38 -9.75
CA GLU A 239 -5.92 -19.61 -9.21
C GLU A 239 -5.13 -20.51 -10.15
N MET A 240 -3.86 -20.21 -10.39
CA MET A 240 -3.02 -20.99 -11.30
C MET A 240 -2.21 -22.06 -10.57
N ASN A 241 -1.83 -21.81 -9.32
CA ASN A 241 -0.98 -22.70 -8.55
C ASN A 241 -1.79 -23.87 -7.97
N ARG A 242 -1.65 -25.03 -8.62
CA ARG A 242 -2.31 -26.28 -8.24
C ARG A 242 -1.99 -26.73 -6.80
N ASP A 243 -0.80 -26.45 -6.31
CA ASP A 243 -0.37 -26.84 -4.97
C ASP A 243 -1.08 -26.00 -3.90
N VAL A 244 -1.24 -24.70 -4.15
CA VAL A 244 -2.07 -23.79 -3.31
C VAL A 244 -3.52 -24.26 -3.31
N ILE A 245 -4.08 -24.59 -4.48
CA ILE A 245 -5.46 -25.12 -4.59
C ILE A 245 -5.62 -26.42 -3.80
N SER A 246 -4.66 -27.34 -3.89
CA SER A 246 -4.65 -28.62 -3.17
C SER A 246 -4.68 -28.40 -1.66
N LEU A 247 -3.76 -27.58 -1.14
CA LEU A 247 -3.67 -27.25 0.28
C LEU A 247 -4.92 -26.54 0.79
N PHE A 248 -5.45 -25.57 0.04
CA PHE A 248 -6.67 -24.86 0.39
C PHE A 248 -7.88 -25.79 0.47
N LYS A 249 -8.10 -26.63 -0.55
CA LYS A 249 -9.23 -27.58 -0.58
C LYS A 249 -9.19 -28.60 0.56
N ARG A 250 -7.99 -29.03 0.95
CA ARG A 250 -7.79 -30.04 1.99
C ARG A 250 -7.88 -29.46 3.40
N ASN A 251 -7.30 -28.27 3.62
CA ASN A 251 -7.08 -27.75 4.97
C ASN A 251 -7.98 -26.55 5.33
N ILE A 252 -8.37 -25.71 4.38
CA ILE A 252 -9.04 -24.43 4.67
C ILE A 252 -10.52 -24.47 4.26
N LEU A 253 -10.83 -24.79 3.00
CA LEU A 253 -12.20 -24.82 2.47
C LEU A 253 -13.19 -25.67 3.31
N PRO A 254 -12.82 -26.82 3.89
CA PRO A 254 -13.75 -27.61 4.70
C PRO A 254 -14.26 -26.87 5.95
N GLN A 255 -13.54 -25.84 6.42
CA GLN A 255 -13.85 -25.04 7.60
C GLN A 255 -14.81 -23.86 7.30
N PHE A 256 -15.00 -23.52 6.02
CA PHE A 256 -15.88 -22.42 5.59
C PHE A 256 -17.34 -22.75 5.93
N PRO A 257 -18.08 -21.85 6.60
CA PRO A 257 -19.51 -22.03 6.87
C PRO A 257 -20.34 -22.16 5.58
N ASN A 258 -20.06 -21.29 4.60
CA ASN A 258 -20.77 -21.23 3.30
C ASN A 258 -19.94 -21.81 2.14
N LYS A 259 -19.25 -22.93 2.37
CA LYS A 259 -18.31 -23.54 1.40
C LYS A 259 -18.94 -23.89 0.06
N GLU A 260 -20.24 -24.15 0.02
CA GLU A 260 -21.02 -24.42 -1.19
C GLU A 260 -21.12 -23.23 -2.15
N LYS A 261 -20.90 -21.99 -1.66
CA LYS A 261 -20.78 -20.81 -2.51
C LYS A 261 -19.47 -20.77 -3.29
N ILE A 262 -18.45 -21.50 -2.85
CA ILE A 262 -17.08 -21.41 -3.39
C ILE A 262 -16.92 -22.33 -4.61
N ARG A 263 -16.41 -21.76 -5.71
CA ARG A 263 -16.01 -22.48 -6.92
C ARG A 263 -14.56 -22.13 -7.24
N ILE A 264 -13.71 -23.13 -7.43
CA ILE A 264 -12.30 -22.90 -7.75
C ILE A 264 -12.05 -23.33 -9.20
N ILE A 265 -11.46 -22.44 -9.98
CA ILE A 265 -11.04 -22.66 -11.36
C ILE A 265 -9.52 -22.60 -11.40
N GLU A 266 -8.90 -23.73 -11.77
CA GLU A 266 -7.45 -23.81 -11.99
C GLU A 266 -7.14 -23.18 -13.36
N ALA A 267 -6.72 -21.91 -13.37
CA ALA A 267 -6.46 -21.15 -14.58
C ALA A 267 -5.53 -19.96 -14.32
N ASP A 268 -4.80 -19.57 -15.36
CA ASP A 268 -4.11 -18.29 -15.41
C ASP A 268 -5.12 -17.13 -15.47
N ALA A 269 -4.88 -16.08 -14.67
CA ALA A 269 -5.78 -14.94 -14.55
C ALA A 269 -5.95 -14.20 -15.90
N PHE A 270 -4.86 -14.03 -16.66
CA PHE A 270 -4.90 -13.37 -17.96
C PHE A 270 -5.67 -14.19 -19.00
N ALA A 271 -5.44 -15.49 -19.06
CA ALA A 271 -6.15 -16.40 -19.96
C ALA A 271 -7.66 -16.46 -19.64
N PHE A 272 -8.03 -16.35 -18.36
CA PHE A 272 -9.41 -16.34 -17.93
C PHE A 272 -10.11 -15.01 -18.27
N ILE A 273 -9.52 -13.86 -17.90
CA ILE A 273 -10.15 -12.54 -18.11
C ILE A 273 -10.33 -12.23 -19.60
N GLU A 274 -9.49 -12.78 -20.49
CA GLU A 274 -9.66 -12.62 -21.94
C GLU A 274 -10.96 -13.24 -22.47
N LYS A 275 -11.42 -14.32 -21.85
CA LYS A 275 -12.61 -15.07 -22.28
C LYS A 275 -13.87 -14.71 -21.48
N GLN A 276 -13.72 -14.02 -20.35
CA GLN A 276 -14.86 -13.65 -19.49
C GLN A 276 -15.81 -12.70 -20.25
N GLU A 277 -17.12 -12.93 -20.15
CA GLU A 277 -18.13 -12.01 -20.68
C GLU A 277 -18.50 -10.95 -19.64
N ASP A 278 -18.81 -9.73 -20.10
CA ASP A 278 -19.24 -8.67 -19.20
C ASP A 278 -20.61 -8.98 -18.59
N GLY A 279 -20.69 -8.94 -17.26
CA GLY A 279 -21.88 -9.31 -16.50
C GLY A 279 -22.01 -10.81 -16.21
N SER A 280 -21.01 -11.65 -16.51
CA SER A 280 -20.94 -13.01 -15.94
C SER A 280 -20.80 -12.98 -14.41
N TYR A 281 -20.23 -11.90 -13.90
CA TYR A 281 -20.03 -11.60 -12.48
C TYR A 281 -20.47 -10.16 -12.19
N ASP A 282 -20.92 -9.90 -10.97
CA ASP A 282 -21.33 -8.58 -10.51
C ASP A 282 -20.14 -7.82 -9.93
N THR A 283 -19.36 -8.48 -9.06
CA THR A 283 -18.16 -7.91 -8.41
C THR A 283 -16.94 -8.77 -8.71
N ALA A 284 -15.82 -8.13 -9.03
CA ALA A 284 -14.53 -8.76 -9.28
C ALA A 284 -13.43 -8.13 -8.43
N PHE A 285 -12.71 -8.93 -7.66
CA PHE A 285 -11.53 -8.52 -6.90
C PHE A 285 -10.28 -9.18 -7.50
N SER A 286 -9.17 -8.46 -7.58
CA SER A 286 -7.92 -9.02 -8.10
C SER A 286 -6.82 -8.86 -7.07
N ASP A 287 -6.08 -9.95 -6.82
CA ASP A 287 -4.97 -10.05 -5.88
C ASP A 287 -4.09 -11.27 -6.21
N PHE A 288 -3.35 -11.20 -7.33
CA PHE A 288 -2.55 -12.32 -7.85
C PHE A 288 -1.08 -11.95 -8.11
N TRP A 289 -0.60 -10.89 -7.47
CA TRP A 289 0.78 -10.38 -7.55
C TRP A 289 1.58 -10.78 -6.31
N SER A 290 2.91 -10.87 -6.44
CA SER A 290 3.79 -11.21 -5.31
C SER A 290 4.13 -10.00 -4.45
N GLY A 291 4.13 -8.80 -5.04
CA GLY A 291 4.40 -7.55 -4.36
C GLY A 291 4.33 -6.37 -5.33
N VAL A 292 4.90 -5.24 -4.94
CA VAL A 292 4.80 -4.02 -5.75
C VAL A 292 5.67 -4.04 -7.02
N ASP A 293 6.79 -4.77 -7.01
CA ASP A 293 7.76 -4.79 -8.10
C ASP A 293 7.29 -5.58 -9.33
N ASP A 294 6.69 -6.76 -9.13
CA ASP A 294 6.05 -7.55 -10.19
C ASP A 294 4.60 -7.08 -10.43
N GLY A 295 3.91 -6.68 -9.36
CA GLY A 295 2.52 -6.26 -9.40
C GLY A 295 2.26 -5.08 -10.33
N LEU A 296 3.18 -4.11 -10.46
CA LEU A 296 2.94 -2.93 -11.31
C LEU A 296 2.68 -3.31 -12.78
N ASP A 297 3.51 -4.18 -13.37
CA ASP A 297 3.33 -4.61 -14.75
C ASP A 297 2.05 -5.44 -14.91
N LEU A 298 1.84 -6.40 -14.00
CA LEU A 298 0.66 -7.27 -14.00
C LEU A 298 -0.62 -6.43 -13.91
N TYR A 299 -0.67 -5.46 -13.00
CA TYR A 299 -1.80 -4.57 -12.81
C TYR A 299 -2.08 -3.72 -14.06
N LEU A 300 -1.08 -3.03 -14.63
CA LEU A 300 -1.32 -2.16 -15.79
C LEU A 300 -1.87 -2.97 -16.98
N ARG A 301 -1.36 -4.19 -17.19
CA ARG A 301 -1.85 -5.11 -18.25
C ARG A 301 -3.25 -5.64 -17.95
N PHE A 302 -3.50 -6.03 -16.71
CA PHE A 302 -4.77 -6.64 -16.30
C PHE A 302 -5.88 -5.60 -16.27
N MET A 303 -5.61 -4.43 -15.69
CA MET A 303 -6.55 -3.31 -15.66
C MET A 303 -7.00 -2.94 -17.08
N ALA A 304 -6.07 -2.84 -18.04
CA ALA A 304 -6.40 -2.57 -19.45
C ALA A 304 -7.37 -3.61 -20.05
N LYS A 305 -7.23 -4.89 -19.69
CA LYS A 305 -8.17 -5.95 -20.10
C LYS A 305 -9.51 -5.85 -19.40
N THR A 306 -9.55 -5.35 -18.17
CA THR A 306 -10.81 -5.14 -17.40
C THR A 306 -11.55 -3.86 -17.78
N ALA A 307 -10.92 -2.94 -18.51
CA ALA A 307 -11.56 -1.68 -18.92
C ALA A 307 -12.78 -1.87 -19.85
N ARG A 308 -12.92 -3.05 -20.47
CA ARG A 308 -14.07 -3.41 -21.32
C ARG A 308 -15.33 -3.78 -20.54
N PHE A 309 -15.25 -3.99 -19.22
CA PHE A 309 -16.37 -4.42 -18.38
C PHE A 309 -17.15 -3.21 -17.88
N ALA A 310 -18.42 -3.12 -18.26
CA ALA A 310 -19.32 -2.07 -17.79
C ALA A 310 -20.21 -2.56 -16.64
N LYS A 311 -20.62 -3.84 -16.68
CA LYS A 311 -21.50 -4.47 -15.70
C LYS A 311 -20.71 -5.05 -14.54
N THR A 312 -19.66 -5.83 -14.81
CA THR A 312 -18.79 -6.36 -13.77
C THR A 312 -17.94 -5.25 -13.17
N LYS A 313 -18.01 -5.05 -11.84
CA LYS A 313 -17.23 -4.03 -11.14
C LYS A 313 -15.91 -4.61 -10.66
N HIS A 314 -14.80 -4.16 -11.25
CA HIS A 314 -13.45 -4.57 -10.90
C HIS A 314 -12.83 -3.65 -9.84
N SER A 315 -12.19 -4.25 -8.84
CA SER A 315 -11.41 -3.54 -7.83
C SER A 315 -10.07 -4.23 -7.55
N TYR A 316 -9.16 -3.41 -7.01
CA TYR A 316 -7.73 -3.72 -6.86
C TYR A 316 -7.21 -3.01 -5.60
N TRP A 317 -6.90 -3.74 -4.55
CA TRP A 317 -6.42 -3.13 -3.30
C TRP A 317 -5.09 -2.38 -3.49
N ILE A 318 -4.23 -2.89 -4.39
CA ILE A 318 -2.85 -2.42 -4.61
C ILE A 318 -2.78 -1.10 -5.39
N GLU A 319 -3.89 -0.60 -5.95
CA GLU A 319 -3.90 0.64 -6.74
C GLU A 319 -3.36 1.83 -5.95
N THR A 320 -3.67 1.89 -4.66
CA THR A 320 -3.15 2.95 -3.79
C THR A 320 -1.63 2.84 -3.67
N CYS A 321 -1.07 1.64 -3.46
CA CYS A 321 0.38 1.44 -3.40
C CYS A 321 1.09 1.89 -4.68
N PHE A 322 0.59 1.49 -5.86
CA PHE A 322 1.21 1.90 -7.12
C PHE A 322 1.15 3.40 -7.34
N MET A 323 -0.01 4.00 -7.08
CA MET A 323 -0.19 5.43 -7.16
C MET A 323 0.86 6.17 -6.32
N GLU A 324 1.05 5.77 -5.05
CA GLU A 324 2.01 6.40 -4.15
C GLU A 324 3.45 6.19 -4.64
N TYR A 325 3.87 4.95 -4.91
CA TYR A 325 5.28 4.65 -5.17
C TYR A 325 5.75 5.10 -6.56
N PHE A 326 4.85 5.08 -7.55
CA PHE A 326 5.26 5.15 -8.95
C PHE A 326 4.66 6.33 -9.71
N PHE A 327 3.49 6.84 -9.34
CA PHE A 327 2.78 7.85 -10.15
C PHE A 327 2.76 9.25 -9.51
N ARG A 328 2.52 9.37 -8.20
CA ARG A 328 2.53 10.67 -7.51
C ARG A 328 3.89 11.37 -7.54
N PRO A 329 5.05 10.69 -7.33
CA PRO A 329 6.37 11.30 -7.47
C PRO A 329 6.60 11.88 -8.87
N VAL A 330 6.09 11.21 -9.92
CA VAL A 330 6.19 11.72 -11.29
C VAL A 330 5.32 12.97 -11.47
N LEU A 331 4.08 12.93 -10.98
CA LEU A 331 3.15 14.06 -11.13
C LEU A 331 3.68 15.31 -10.41
N ILE A 332 4.12 15.17 -9.16
CA ILE A 332 4.63 16.33 -8.41
C ILE A 332 5.93 16.87 -9.00
N ARG A 333 6.84 15.99 -9.45
CA ARG A 333 8.05 16.42 -10.16
C ARG A 333 7.68 17.25 -11.39
N VAL A 334 6.86 16.72 -12.30
CA VAL A 334 6.47 17.41 -13.54
C VAL A 334 5.83 18.76 -13.24
N LEU A 335 4.94 18.80 -12.25
CA LEU A 335 4.28 20.01 -11.80
C LEU A 335 5.27 21.06 -11.28
N MET A 336 6.23 20.65 -10.46
CA MET A 336 7.25 21.54 -9.93
C MET A 336 8.24 22.02 -11.00
N GLU A 337 8.61 21.17 -11.95
CA GLU A 337 9.43 21.56 -13.10
C GLU A 337 8.69 22.60 -13.98
N GLN A 338 7.39 22.44 -14.20
CA GLN A 338 6.58 23.42 -14.93
C GLN A 338 6.49 24.76 -14.21
N ILE A 339 6.31 24.76 -12.88
CA ILE A 339 6.13 25.98 -12.09
C ILE A 339 7.45 26.74 -11.92
N THR A 340 8.53 26.03 -11.59
CA THR A 340 9.83 26.64 -11.29
C THR A 340 10.69 26.88 -12.54
N GLY A 341 10.43 26.13 -13.63
CA GLY A 341 11.29 26.11 -14.81
C GLY A 341 12.64 25.41 -14.58
N LYS A 342 12.85 24.80 -13.41
CA LYS A 342 14.06 24.05 -13.07
C LYS A 342 13.81 22.56 -13.25
N LYS A 343 14.81 21.85 -13.74
CA LYS A 343 14.79 20.38 -13.77
C LYS A 343 14.97 19.83 -12.37
N ILE A 344 14.19 18.84 -11.98
CA ILE A 344 14.24 18.19 -10.68
C ILE A 344 14.74 16.76 -10.87
N ILE A 345 15.80 16.42 -10.13
CA ILE A 345 16.36 15.07 -10.13
C ILE A 345 15.70 14.34 -8.96
N MET A 346 15.05 13.20 -9.25
CA MET A 346 14.48 12.31 -8.25
C MET A 346 15.42 11.12 -8.03
N PRO A 347 15.33 10.40 -6.90
CA PRO A 347 16.12 9.20 -6.66
C PRO A 347 16.06 8.17 -7.77
N GLU A 348 17.10 7.36 -7.85
CA GLU A 348 17.16 6.29 -8.82
C GLU A 348 16.18 5.18 -8.50
N VAL A 349 15.31 4.87 -9.46
CA VAL A 349 14.47 3.67 -9.45
C VAL A 349 14.99 2.64 -10.46
N SER A 350 14.55 1.40 -10.30
CA SER A 350 14.89 0.30 -11.22
C SER A 350 14.56 0.65 -12.67
N GLY A 351 15.31 0.09 -13.63
CA GLY A 351 15.11 0.37 -15.05
C GLY A 351 13.69 0.07 -15.55
N ARG A 352 13.03 -0.95 -14.97
CA ARG A 352 11.63 -1.30 -15.27
C ARG A 352 10.68 -0.20 -14.82
N ILE A 353 10.78 0.24 -13.56
CA ILE A 353 9.95 1.31 -13.00
C ILE A 353 10.19 2.61 -13.76
N ARG A 354 11.44 2.97 -14.03
CA ARG A 354 11.83 4.18 -14.78
C ARG A 354 11.17 4.23 -16.15
N LYS A 355 11.06 3.08 -16.84
CA LYS A 355 10.40 2.98 -18.15
C LYS A 355 8.91 3.29 -18.05
N VAL A 356 8.21 2.79 -17.02
CA VAL A 356 6.80 3.10 -16.76
C VAL A 356 6.62 4.59 -16.43
N GLN A 357 7.45 5.14 -15.54
CA GLN A 357 7.40 6.55 -15.16
C GLN A 357 7.62 7.50 -16.35
N ASN A 358 8.55 7.19 -17.25
CA ASN A 358 8.79 7.98 -18.46
C ASN A 358 7.60 7.94 -19.44
N ARG A 359 6.96 6.77 -19.58
CA ARG A 359 5.73 6.62 -20.37
C ARG A 359 4.59 7.42 -19.75
N PHE A 360 4.43 7.34 -18.42
CA PHE A 360 3.43 8.11 -17.70
C PHE A 360 3.65 9.62 -17.84
N GLU A 361 4.89 10.11 -17.71
CA GLU A 361 5.21 11.52 -17.97
C GLU A 361 4.82 11.94 -19.40
N THR A 362 5.12 11.10 -20.39
CA THR A 362 4.74 11.36 -21.79
C THR A 362 3.22 11.41 -21.96
N TYR A 363 2.50 10.51 -21.29
CA TYR A 363 1.05 10.52 -21.24
C TYR A 363 0.48 11.78 -20.59
N LEU A 364 1.07 12.28 -19.49
CA LEU A 364 0.67 13.56 -18.87
C LEU A 364 0.81 14.74 -19.85
N LYS A 365 1.76 14.66 -20.80
CA LYS A 365 1.92 15.66 -21.87
C LYS A 365 0.76 15.67 -22.88
N THR A 366 -0.01 14.59 -22.97
CA THR A 366 -1.20 14.51 -23.85
C THR A 366 -2.46 15.11 -23.22
N LYS A 367 -2.45 15.35 -21.90
CA LYS A 367 -3.57 15.95 -21.19
C LYS A 367 -3.67 17.46 -21.50
N ASN A 368 -4.91 17.91 -21.70
CA ASN A 368 -5.27 19.29 -22.04
C ASN A 368 -5.96 20.02 -20.87
N ASP A 369 -5.93 19.44 -19.67
CA ASP A 369 -6.50 20.05 -18.48
C ASP A 369 -5.72 21.32 -18.11
N ARG A 370 -6.41 22.32 -17.57
CA ARG A 370 -5.81 23.58 -17.11
C ARG A 370 -6.06 23.77 -15.63
N ILE A 371 -5.00 23.89 -14.85
CA ILE A 371 -5.03 24.19 -13.42
C ILE A 371 -5.05 25.70 -13.23
N THR A 372 -6.13 26.20 -12.66
CA THR A 372 -6.45 27.61 -12.48
C THR A 372 -6.62 28.00 -11.01
N SER A 373 -6.70 27.04 -10.08
CA SER A 373 -6.79 27.31 -8.64
C SER A 373 -5.96 26.35 -7.75
N PRO A 374 -5.65 26.74 -6.49
CA PRO A 374 -5.03 25.85 -5.49
C PRO A 374 -5.84 24.60 -5.16
N GLU A 375 -7.17 24.68 -5.22
CA GLU A 375 -8.07 23.56 -4.95
C GLU A 375 -7.96 22.51 -6.04
N GLU A 376 -7.92 22.92 -7.31
CA GLU A 376 -7.65 22.03 -8.45
C GLU A 376 -6.28 21.35 -8.30
N LEU A 377 -5.26 22.09 -7.87
CA LEU A 377 -3.92 21.55 -7.61
C LEU A 377 -3.94 20.43 -6.56
N THR A 378 -4.66 20.66 -5.45
CA THR A 378 -4.79 19.66 -4.36
C THR A 378 -5.62 18.46 -4.81
N LEU A 379 -6.67 18.70 -5.61
CA LEU A 379 -7.57 17.66 -6.11
C LEU A 379 -6.81 16.60 -6.94
N LEU A 380 -5.77 17.02 -7.67
CA LEU A 380 -4.93 16.11 -8.47
C LEU A 380 -4.25 15.02 -7.64
N PHE A 381 -3.91 15.31 -6.38
CA PHE A 381 -3.21 14.38 -5.51
C PHE A 381 -4.15 13.57 -4.60
N THR A 382 -5.46 13.63 -4.82
CA THR A 382 -6.40 12.72 -4.14
C THR A 382 -6.30 11.30 -4.70
N ASN A 383 -6.66 10.29 -3.89
CA ASN A 383 -6.69 8.90 -4.36
C ASN A 383 -7.59 8.71 -5.59
N GLU A 384 -8.76 9.34 -5.60
CA GLU A 384 -9.70 9.21 -6.71
C GLU A 384 -9.13 9.75 -8.02
N SER A 385 -8.60 10.98 -8.01
CA SER A 385 -8.01 11.60 -9.21
C SER A 385 -6.82 10.81 -9.73
N MET A 386 -5.92 10.39 -8.84
CA MET A 386 -4.72 9.66 -9.23
C MET A 386 -5.01 8.24 -9.73
N ILE A 387 -5.92 7.50 -9.08
CA ILE A 387 -6.34 6.17 -9.55
C ILE A 387 -7.02 6.30 -10.92
N SER A 388 -7.90 7.29 -11.09
CA SER A 388 -8.54 7.57 -12.38
C SER A 388 -7.51 7.86 -13.48
N LEU A 389 -6.51 8.69 -13.17
CA LEU A 389 -5.43 9.05 -14.10
C LEU A 389 -4.55 7.85 -14.47
N MET A 390 -4.22 7.01 -13.48
CA MET A 390 -3.45 5.77 -13.65
C MET A 390 -4.22 4.74 -14.48
N ARG A 391 -5.53 4.59 -14.25
CA ARG A 391 -6.38 3.72 -15.06
C ARG A 391 -6.44 4.20 -16.52
N ASP A 392 -6.71 5.48 -16.77
CA ASP A 392 -6.72 6.01 -18.14
C ASP A 392 -5.35 5.87 -18.83
N PHE A 393 -4.25 5.99 -18.09
CA PHE A 393 -2.90 5.70 -18.59
C PHE A 393 -2.76 4.24 -19.05
N ALA A 394 -3.12 3.28 -18.22
CA ALA A 394 -2.99 1.87 -18.55
C ALA A 394 -3.88 1.44 -19.73
N VAL A 395 -5.04 2.08 -19.94
CA VAL A 395 -5.87 1.83 -21.14
C VAL A 395 -5.24 2.41 -22.40
N LYS A 396 -4.75 3.66 -22.35
CA LYS A 396 -4.27 4.38 -23.54
C LYS A 396 -2.85 3.99 -23.96
N ASP A 397 -2.05 3.54 -23.02
CA ASP A 397 -0.67 3.12 -23.24
C ASP A 397 -0.42 1.74 -22.59
N PRO A 398 -1.09 0.68 -23.08
CA PRO A 398 -1.03 -0.63 -22.45
C PRO A 398 0.39 -1.19 -22.45
N MET A 399 0.77 -1.80 -21.32
CA MET A 399 2.00 -2.56 -21.22
C MET A 399 1.91 -3.81 -22.12
N GLN A 400 3.00 -4.13 -22.83
CA GLN A 400 3.11 -5.34 -23.64
C GLN A 400 3.79 -6.44 -22.82
N PRO A 401 3.49 -7.73 -23.06
CA PRO A 401 4.10 -8.87 -22.36
C PRO A 401 5.62 -8.92 -22.38
#